data_AF-A0A957K0J5-F1
#
_entry.id   AF-A0A957K0J5-F1
#
_cell.length_a   1.000
_cell.length_b   1.000
_cell.length_c   1.000
_cell.angle_alpha   90.00
_cell.angle_beta   90.00
_cell.angle_gamma   90.00
#
_symmetry.space_group_name_H-M   'P 1'
#
loop_
_entity.id
_entity.type
_entity.pdbx_description
1 polymer ?
#
loop_
_entity_poly.entity_id
_entity_poly.type
_entity_poly.pdbx_seq_one_letter_code
_entity_poly.pdbx_strand_id
1 'polypeptide(L)'
;SLVVLTLALHERLGGTKSALARTATAFGLIWSVLVIASGMIYIVGMETVVALQATNPEQAATVWLAIGSIFNGLGGGVEVVGGIWVLLLSGVGLRHGRLPRLFSLFGLIVGAAGLFSVIPALSELMASIFGLTQIIWFTWLGINLLRQPAPIRQHVAATA
;
A
#
# COMPACT_ATOMS: atom_id res chain seq x y z
N SER A 1 -2.06 -9.03 -5.32
CA SER A 1 -3.25 -8.32 -4.84
C SER A 1 -2.99 -7.76 -3.44
N LEU A 2 -3.25 -6.47 -3.21
CA LEU A 2 -3.08 -5.81 -1.90
C LEU A 2 -3.99 -6.40 -0.81
N VAL A 3 -5.18 -6.87 -1.18
CA VAL A 3 -6.12 -7.54 -0.25
C VAL A 3 -5.46 -8.78 0.35
N VAL A 4 -4.96 -9.67 -0.51
CA VAL A 4 -4.31 -10.92 -0.09
C VAL A 4 -3.07 -10.63 0.74
N LEU A 5 -2.25 -9.66 0.33
CA LEU A 5 -1.07 -9.25 1.09
C LEU A 5 -1.46 -8.75 2.49
N THR A 6 -2.49 -7.92 2.59
CA THR A 6 -2.96 -7.36 3.86
C THR A 6 -3.41 -8.46 4.82
N LEU A 7 -4.16 -9.45 4.33
CA LEU A 7 -4.58 -10.60 5.12
C LEU A 7 -3.40 -11.50 5.52
N ALA A 8 -2.45 -11.74 4.62
CA ALA A 8 -1.24 -12.49 4.95
C ALA A 8 -0.40 -11.80 6.04
N LEU A 9 -0.32 -10.47 6.00
CA LEU A 9 0.36 -9.68 7.03
C LEU A 9 -0.40 -9.67 8.35
N HIS A 10 -1.74 -9.68 8.32
CA HIS A 10 -2.56 -9.81 9.52
C HIS A 10 -2.17 -11.07 10.31
N GLU A 11 -2.14 -12.21 9.64
CA GLU A 11 -1.75 -13.48 10.25
C GLU A 11 -0.30 -13.45 10.71
N ARG A 12 0.62 -13.04 9.83
CA ARG A 12 2.06 -13.00 10.14
C ARG A 12 2.38 -12.13 11.34
N LEU A 13 1.71 -10.99 11.48
CA LEU A 13 1.96 -10.01 12.53
C LEU A 13 1.20 -10.29 13.84
N GLY A 14 0.38 -11.35 13.88
CA GLY A 14 -0.43 -11.72 15.04
C GLY A 14 -1.60 -10.77 15.25
N GLY A 15 -2.35 -10.49 14.18
CA GLY A 15 -3.51 -9.61 14.16
C GLY A 15 -4.54 -9.94 15.23
N THR A 16 -4.74 -11.19 15.60
CA THR A 16 -5.65 -11.56 16.70
C THR A 16 -5.23 -11.03 18.08
N LYS A 17 -3.93 -10.80 18.29
CA LYS A 17 -3.34 -10.41 19.59
C LYS A 17 -2.90 -8.95 19.65
N SER A 18 -2.70 -8.31 18.51
CA SER A 18 -2.20 -6.92 18.44
C SER A 18 -3.24 -6.00 17.84
N ALA A 19 -3.78 -5.09 18.65
CA ALA A 19 -4.69 -4.05 18.18
C ALA A 19 -4.08 -3.23 17.04
N LEU A 20 -2.77 -2.93 17.13
CA LEU A 20 -2.06 -2.18 16.09
C LEU A 20 -2.03 -2.94 14.75
N ALA A 21 -1.82 -4.26 14.78
CA ALA A 21 -1.85 -5.09 13.57
C ALA A 21 -3.26 -5.19 12.97
N ARG A 22 -4.33 -5.22 13.80
CA ARG A 22 -5.72 -5.16 13.33
C ARG A 22 -6.01 -3.83 12.65
N THR A 23 -5.59 -2.71 13.25
CA THR A 23 -5.75 -1.39 12.66
C THR A 23 -4.99 -1.30 11.33
N ALA A 24 -3.76 -1.80 11.27
CA ALA A 24 -3.00 -1.90 10.02
C ALA A 24 -3.79 -2.69 8.96
N THR A 25 -4.39 -3.81 9.34
CA THR A 25 -5.21 -4.63 8.43
C THR A 25 -6.40 -3.85 7.88
N ALA A 26 -7.13 -3.13 8.73
CA ALA A 26 -8.26 -2.32 8.29
C ALA A 26 -7.84 -1.26 7.26
N PHE A 27 -6.76 -0.52 7.53
CA PHE A 27 -6.23 0.48 6.58
C PHE A 27 -5.74 -0.15 5.28
N GLY A 28 -5.09 -1.32 5.32
CA GLY A 28 -4.65 -2.03 4.11
C GLY A 28 -5.82 -2.48 3.24
N LEU A 29 -6.92 -2.93 3.85
CA LEU A 29 -8.14 -3.30 3.12
C LEU A 29 -8.84 -2.08 2.52
N ILE A 30 -8.98 -0.99 3.29
CA ILE A 30 -9.55 0.27 2.77
C ILE A 30 -8.73 0.78 1.59
N TRP A 31 -7.40 0.83 1.72
CA TRP A 31 -6.53 1.27 0.64
C TRP A 31 -6.62 0.35 -0.58
N SER A 32 -6.72 -0.96 -0.38
CA SER A 32 -6.95 -1.91 -1.48
C SER A 32 -8.21 -1.57 -2.27
N VAL A 33 -9.31 -1.27 -1.58
CA VAL A 33 -10.57 -0.88 -2.23
C VAL A 33 -10.41 0.45 -2.98
N LEU A 34 -9.75 1.43 -2.38
CA LEU A 34 -9.50 2.73 -3.02
C LEU A 34 -8.68 2.61 -4.30
N VAL A 35 -7.60 1.82 -4.30
CA VAL A 35 -6.75 1.58 -5.48
C VAL A 35 -7.51 0.84 -6.59
N ILE A 36 -8.33 -0.14 -6.23
CA ILE A 36 -9.16 -0.85 -7.21
C ILE A 36 -10.22 0.09 -7.80
N ALA A 37 -10.91 0.85 -6.95
CA ALA A 37 -11.94 1.79 -7.37
C ALA A 37 -11.36 2.90 -8.26
N SER A 38 -10.20 3.46 -7.92
CA SER A 38 -9.55 4.49 -8.73
C SER A 38 -9.17 3.95 -10.12
N GLY A 39 -8.59 2.75 -10.20
CA GLY A 39 -8.27 2.09 -11.45
C GLY A 39 -9.51 1.82 -12.32
N MET A 40 -10.60 1.33 -11.71
CA MET A 40 -11.87 1.12 -12.41
C MET A 40 -12.47 2.42 -12.96
N ILE A 41 -12.50 3.48 -12.15
CA ILE A 41 -13.01 4.79 -12.56
C ILE A 41 -12.18 5.35 -13.72
N TYR A 42 -10.87 5.20 -13.67
CA TYR A 42 -9.98 5.68 -14.73
C TYR A 42 -10.19 4.92 -16.04
N ILE A 43 -10.27 3.58 -16.00
CA ILE A 43 -10.48 2.74 -17.19
C ILE A 43 -11.84 3.01 -17.84
N VAL A 44 -12.93 2.94 -17.06
CA VAL A 44 -14.30 3.16 -17.56
C VAL A 44 -14.51 4.61 -17.98
N GLY A 45 -13.98 5.56 -17.20
CA GLY A 45 -14.05 6.97 -17.51
C GLY A 45 -13.32 7.33 -18.81
N MET A 46 -12.15 6.72 -19.05
CA MET A 46 -11.38 6.95 -20.27
C MET A 46 -12.14 6.51 -21.52
N GLU A 47 -12.83 5.37 -21.47
CA GLU A 47 -13.70 4.92 -22.58
C GLU A 47 -14.75 5.97 -22.93
N THR A 48 -15.36 6.58 -21.91
CA THR A 48 -16.34 7.66 -22.08
C THR A 48 -15.71 8.91 -22.73
N VAL A 49 -14.50 9.29 -22.30
CA VAL A 49 -13.78 10.44 -22.86
C VAL A 49 -13.40 10.21 -24.32
N VAL A 50 -12.92 9.01 -24.67
CA VAL A 50 -12.56 8.65 -26.05
C VAL A 50 -13.78 8.68 -26.96
N ALA A 51 -14.92 8.17 -26.50
CA ALA A 51 -16.17 8.21 -27.27
C ALA A 51 -16.64 9.66 -27.53
N LEU A 52 -16.55 10.52 -26.51
CA LEU A 52 -16.94 11.93 -26.64
C LEU A 52 -15.98 12.74 -27.52
N GLN A 53 -14.71 12.38 -27.58
CA GLN A 53 -13.69 13.15 -28.31
C GLN A 53 -14.01 13.31 -29.80
N ALA A 54 -14.66 12.32 -30.42
CA ALA A 54 -15.02 12.37 -31.83
C ALA A 54 -16.18 13.35 -32.14
N THR A 55 -17.09 13.56 -31.18
CA THR A 55 -18.32 14.34 -31.39
C THR A 55 -18.34 15.67 -30.65
N ASN A 56 -17.72 15.75 -29.48
CA ASN A 56 -17.69 16.93 -28.62
C ASN A 56 -16.39 16.97 -27.78
N PRO A 57 -15.28 17.49 -28.35
CA PRO A 57 -13.99 17.56 -27.66
C PRO A 57 -14.01 18.41 -26.38
N GLU A 58 -14.82 19.46 -26.31
CA GLU A 58 -14.91 20.33 -25.13
C GLU A 58 -15.55 19.59 -23.95
N GLN A 59 -16.63 18.84 -24.21
CA GLN A 59 -17.25 17.98 -23.20
C GLN A 59 -16.31 16.85 -22.78
N ALA A 60 -15.57 16.25 -23.73
CA ALA A 60 -14.58 15.22 -23.43
C ALA A 60 -13.49 15.74 -22.46
N ALA A 61 -12.97 16.95 -22.68
CA ALA A 61 -12.02 17.60 -21.78
C ALA A 61 -12.60 17.83 -20.38
N THR A 62 -13.85 18.27 -20.28
CA THR A 62 -14.52 18.47 -18.99
C THR A 62 -14.67 17.15 -18.21
N VAL A 63 -15.13 16.09 -18.89
CA VAL A 63 -15.27 14.75 -18.29
C VAL A 63 -13.90 14.21 -17.86
N TRP A 64 -12.86 14.43 -18.66
CA TRP A 64 -11.48 14.05 -18.32
C TRP A 64 -10.99 14.72 -17.02
N LEU A 65 -11.21 16.03 -16.88
CA LEU A 65 -10.85 16.77 -15.65
C LEU A 65 -11.60 16.25 -14.41
N ALA A 66 -12.88 15.90 -14.56
CA ALA A 66 -13.68 15.32 -13.49
C ALA A 66 -13.14 13.93 -13.08
N ILE A 67 -12.88 13.05 -14.06
CA ILE A 67 -12.27 11.73 -13.81
C ILE A 67 -10.91 11.88 -13.13
N GLY A 68 -10.05 12.76 -13.66
CA GLY A 68 -8.73 13.03 -13.10
C GLY A 68 -8.78 13.47 -11.64
N SER A 69 -9.73 14.35 -11.31
CA SER A 69 -9.94 14.84 -9.94
C SER A 69 -10.36 13.72 -8.98
N ILE A 70 -11.31 12.87 -9.39
CA ILE A 70 -11.77 11.72 -8.59
C ILE A 70 -10.65 10.68 -8.45
N PHE A 71 -9.98 10.33 -9.55
CA PHE A 71 -8.86 9.39 -9.56
C PHE A 71 -7.74 9.83 -8.61
N ASN A 72 -7.31 11.09 -8.72
CA ASN A 72 -6.25 11.65 -7.88
C ASN A 72 -6.66 11.67 -6.41
N GLY A 73 -7.92 12.01 -6.10
CA GLY A 73 -8.42 12.07 -4.73
C GLY A 73 -8.58 10.70 -4.04
N LEU A 74 -8.86 9.64 -4.79
CA LEU A 74 -9.03 8.29 -4.24
C LEU A 74 -7.71 7.57 -3.95
N GLY A 75 -6.68 7.83 -4.76
CA GLY A 75 -5.38 7.17 -4.60
C GLY A 75 -4.42 7.33 -5.77
N GLY A 76 -4.77 8.11 -6.80
CA GLY A 76 -3.86 8.42 -7.91
C GLY A 76 -2.88 9.57 -7.63
N GLY A 77 -3.20 10.44 -6.67
CA GLY A 77 -2.40 11.63 -6.35
C GLY A 77 -2.15 11.86 -4.85
N VAL A 78 -2.96 11.26 -3.97
CA VAL A 78 -2.76 11.29 -2.51
C VAL A 78 -2.66 9.87 -1.98
N GLU A 79 -1.57 9.58 -1.29
CA GLU A 79 -1.20 8.23 -0.83
C GLU A 79 -1.35 8.07 0.69
N VAL A 80 -2.16 8.93 1.31
CA VAL A 80 -2.28 9.03 2.78
C VAL A 80 -2.69 7.72 3.44
N VAL A 81 -3.64 7.00 2.85
CA VAL A 81 -4.16 5.74 3.41
C VAL A 81 -3.10 4.64 3.32
N GLY A 82 -2.38 4.57 2.19
CA GLY A 82 -1.22 3.69 2.01
C GLY A 82 -0.08 4.05 2.97
N GLY A 83 0.20 5.34 3.15
CA GLY A 83 1.18 5.84 4.10
C GLY A 83 0.89 5.39 5.54
N ILE A 84 -0.35 5.60 6.00
CA ILE A 84 -0.81 5.15 7.32
C ILE A 84 -0.66 3.63 7.46
N TRP A 85 -1.08 2.87 6.45
CA TRP A 85 -0.93 1.41 6.45
C TRP A 85 0.52 0.98 6.67
N VAL A 86 1.46 1.56 5.92
CA VAL A 86 2.90 1.23 6.02
C VAL A 86 3.49 1.67 7.35
N LEU A 87 3.10 2.83 7.89
CA LEU A 87 3.52 3.29 9.21
C LEU A 87 3.08 2.32 10.31
N LEU A 88 1.82 1.87 10.25
CA LEU A 88 1.29 0.91 11.22
C LEU A 88 2.03 -0.42 11.14
N LEU A 89 2.25 -0.97 9.94
CA LEU A 89 3.03 -2.20 9.76
C LEU A 89 4.46 -2.07 10.31
N SER A 90 5.10 -0.93 10.05
CA SER A 90 6.43 -0.62 10.53
C SER A 90 6.48 -0.55 12.06
N GLY A 91 5.49 0.09 12.68
CA GLY A 91 5.33 0.15 14.13
C GLY A 91 5.14 -1.24 14.76
N VAL A 92 4.33 -2.10 14.14
CA VAL A 92 4.16 -3.49 14.58
C VAL A 92 5.46 -4.28 14.46
N GLY A 93 6.18 -4.12 13.33
CA GLY A 93 7.47 -4.76 13.07
C GLY A 93 8.53 -4.41 14.12
N LEU A 94 8.65 -3.13 14.47
CA LEU A 94 9.59 -2.65 15.49
C LEU A 94 9.23 -3.13 16.90
N ARG A 95 7.94 -3.17 17.25
CA ARG A 95 7.49 -3.56 18.61
C ARG A 95 7.57 -5.06 18.86
N HIS A 96 7.17 -5.87 17.89
CA HIS A 96 7.02 -7.32 18.09
C HIS A 96 8.11 -8.16 17.42
N GLY A 97 9.05 -7.53 16.71
CA GLY A 97 10.18 -8.22 16.07
C GLY A 97 9.78 -9.18 14.94
N ARG A 98 8.54 -9.09 14.45
CA ARG A 98 7.99 -9.99 13.41
C ARG A 98 8.41 -9.62 11.99
N LEU A 99 9.02 -8.45 11.83
CA LEU A 99 9.66 -7.99 10.61
C LEU A 99 11.09 -7.54 10.95
N PRO A 100 12.03 -7.62 9.99
CA PRO A 100 13.38 -7.11 10.22
C PRO A 100 13.35 -5.64 10.65
N ARG A 101 14.22 -5.26 11.59
CA ARG A 101 14.27 -3.90 12.11
C ARG A 101 14.58 -2.87 11.02
N LEU A 102 15.56 -3.15 10.17
CA LEU A 102 15.95 -2.25 9.08
C LEU A 102 14.82 -2.05 8.06
N PHE A 103 14.10 -3.13 7.74
CA PHE A 103 12.91 -3.08 6.89
C PHE A 103 11.81 -2.20 7.51
N SER A 104 11.59 -2.33 8.82
CA SER A 104 10.58 -1.54 9.52
C SER A 104 10.96 -0.06 9.63
N LEU A 105 12.25 0.26 9.83
CA LEU A 105 12.73 1.65 9.80
C LEU A 105 12.58 2.28 8.41
N PHE A 106 12.95 1.54 7.36
CA PHE A 106 12.71 1.98 5.99
C PHE A 106 11.23 2.23 5.74
N GLY A 107 10.35 1.33 6.21
CA GLY A 107 8.91 1.50 6.15
C GLY A 107 8.39 2.76 6.86
N LEU A 108 9.04 3.24 7.94
CA LEU A 108 8.68 4.53 8.53
C LEU A 108 8.90 5.71 7.58
N ILE A 109 10.01 5.69 6.83
CA ILE A 109 10.33 6.73 5.83
C ILE A 109 9.31 6.68 4.69
N VAL A 110 9.04 5.48 4.16
CA VAL A 110 8.05 5.29 3.09
C VAL A 110 6.67 5.75 3.56
N GLY A 111 6.23 5.29 4.73
CA GLY A 111 4.94 5.65 5.29
C GLY A 111 4.79 7.15 5.58
N ALA A 112 5.86 7.81 6.02
CA ALA A 112 5.87 9.25 6.24
C ALA A 112 5.73 10.03 4.92
N ALA A 113 6.40 9.61 3.84
CA ALA A 113 6.19 10.21 2.52
C ALA A 113 4.72 10.09 2.07
N GLY A 114 4.11 8.92 2.25
CA GLY A 114 2.69 8.72 1.97
C GLY A 114 1.79 9.64 2.80
N LEU A 115 2.07 9.80 4.10
CA LEU A 115 1.31 10.69 4.98
C LEU A 115 1.44 12.17 4.56
N PHE A 116 2.63 12.62 4.19
CA PHE A 116 2.87 14.02 3.79
C PHE A 116 2.34 14.35 2.38
N SER A 117 1.95 13.36 1.58
CA SER A 117 1.30 13.60 0.27
C SER A 117 -0.04 14.35 0.36
N VAL A 118 -0.64 14.44 1.54
CA VAL A 118 -1.86 15.22 1.77
C VAL A 118 -1.62 16.74 1.72
N ILE A 119 -0.37 17.19 1.88
CA ILE A 119 -0.02 18.61 1.87
C ILE A 119 -0.01 19.10 0.41
N PRO A 120 -0.89 20.03 0.00
CA PRO A 120 -1.04 20.40 -1.41
C PRO A 120 0.26 20.89 -2.08
N ALA A 121 1.10 21.63 -1.34
CA ALA A 121 2.38 22.13 -1.84
C ALA A 121 3.44 21.03 -2.07
N LEU A 122 3.23 19.83 -1.52
CA LEU A 122 4.18 18.72 -1.56
C LEU A 122 3.58 17.44 -2.16
N SER A 123 2.31 17.46 -2.57
CA SER A 123 1.54 16.25 -2.88
C SER A 123 2.19 15.41 -3.98
N GLU A 124 2.47 16.02 -5.13
CA GLU A 124 3.09 15.34 -6.28
C GLU A 124 4.47 14.76 -5.95
N LEU A 125 5.31 15.55 -5.26
CA LEU A 125 6.64 15.13 -4.84
C LEU A 125 6.57 13.95 -3.85
N MET A 126 5.77 14.07 -2.81
CA MET A 126 5.67 13.08 -1.74
C MET A 126 4.95 11.80 -2.21
N ALA A 127 3.93 11.92 -3.05
CA ALA A 127 3.29 10.77 -3.70
C ALA A 127 4.26 10.04 -4.62
N SER A 128 5.08 10.77 -5.40
CA SER A 128 6.11 10.16 -6.25
C SER A 128 7.18 9.43 -5.41
N ILE A 129 7.66 10.05 -4.33
CA ILE A 129 8.60 9.42 -3.39
C ILE A 129 7.97 8.17 -2.78
N PHE A 130 6.72 8.26 -2.32
CA PHE A 130 5.99 7.11 -1.78
C PHE A 130 5.90 5.99 -2.80
N GLY A 131 5.45 6.26 -4.03
CA GLY A 131 5.31 5.25 -5.08
C GLY A 131 6.62 4.57 -5.44
N LEU A 132 7.69 5.34 -5.67
CA LEU A 132 9.01 4.79 -6.02
C LEU A 132 9.61 3.97 -4.88
N THR A 133 9.56 4.49 -3.66
CA THR A 133 10.09 3.77 -2.49
C THR A 133 9.22 2.57 -2.12
N GLN A 134 7.91 2.60 -2.45
CA GLN A 134 7.03 1.46 -2.27
C GLN A 134 7.41 0.27 -3.13
N ILE A 135 7.89 0.47 -4.36
CA ILE A 135 8.35 -0.64 -5.21
C ILE A 135 9.48 -1.41 -4.51
N ILE A 136 10.44 -0.67 -3.95
CA ILE A 136 11.56 -1.23 -3.17
C ILE A 136 11.01 -1.94 -1.92
N TRP A 137 10.07 -1.29 -1.22
CA TRP A 137 9.45 -1.82 -0.01
C TRP A 137 8.70 -3.14 -0.26
N PHE A 138 7.85 -3.22 -1.29
CA PHE A 138 7.13 -4.42 -1.67
C PHE A 138 8.06 -5.56 -2.06
N THR A 139 9.10 -5.25 -2.84
CA THR A 139 10.11 -6.23 -3.25
C THR A 139 10.80 -6.83 -2.02
N TRP A 140 11.25 -5.97 -1.10
CA TRP A 140 11.90 -6.43 0.13
C TRP A 140 10.93 -7.18 1.06
N LEU A 141 9.69 -6.73 1.18
CA LEU A 141 8.67 -7.44 1.94
C LEU A 141 8.43 -8.85 1.37
N GLY A 142 8.31 -8.96 0.05
CA GLY A 142 8.15 -10.24 -0.65
C GLY A 142 9.31 -11.19 -0.35
N ILE A 143 10.55 -10.71 -0.45
CA ILE A 143 11.74 -11.48 -0.07
C ILE A 143 11.65 -11.95 1.39
N ASN A 144 11.23 -11.07 2.32
CA ASN A 144 11.06 -11.42 3.73
C ASN A 144 9.93 -12.42 3.99
N LEU A 145 8.91 -12.48 3.12
CA LEU A 145 7.79 -13.43 3.22
C LEU A 145 8.16 -14.80 2.63
N LEU A 146 8.99 -14.85 1.59
CA LEU A 146 9.43 -16.10 0.94
C LEU A 146 10.55 -16.83 1.70
N ARG A 147 11.32 -16.11 2.52
CA ARG A 147 12.33 -16.73 3.41
C ARG A 147 11.62 -17.57 4.47
N GLN A 148 11.67 -18.90 4.31
CA GLN A 148 11.19 -19.85 5.32
C GLN A 148 11.93 -19.64 6.65
N PRO A 149 11.28 -19.89 7.81
CA PRO A 149 12.01 -20.11 9.05
C PRO A 149 13.02 -21.24 8.80
N ALA A 150 14.29 -21.05 9.19
CA ALA A 150 15.27 -22.12 9.11
C ALA A 150 14.70 -23.38 9.79
N PRO A 151 14.80 -24.57 9.17
CA PRO A 151 14.33 -25.79 9.81
C PRO A 151 15.02 -25.90 11.17
N ILE A 152 14.21 -26.01 12.22
CA ILE A 152 14.70 -26.33 13.57
C ILE A 152 15.49 -27.62 13.39
N ARG A 153 16.82 -27.59 13.60
CA ARG A 153 17.59 -28.84 13.75
C ARG A 153 16.96 -29.55 14.95
N GLN A 154 16.14 -30.55 14.67
CA GLN A 154 15.81 -31.54 15.67
C GLN A 154 17.13 -32.22 15.99
N HIS A 155 17.76 -31.83 17.10
CA HIS A 155 18.72 -32.68 17.77
C HIS A 155 17.93 -33.92 18.20
N VAL A 156 17.85 -34.89 17.30
CA VAL A 156 17.61 -36.27 17.69
C VAL A 156 18.84 -36.64 18.50
N ALA A 157 18.72 -36.50 19.82
CA ALA A 157 19.62 -37.15 20.74
C ALA A 157 19.49 -38.65 20.48
N ALA A 158 20.43 -39.20 19.70
CA ALA A 158 20.61 -40.62 19.59
C ALA A 158 21.17 -41.10 20.94
N THR A 159 20.27 -41.46 21.85
CA THR A 159 20.58 -42.39 22.94
C THR A 159 20.30 -43.80 22.44
N ALA A 160 21.35 -44.51 22.05
CA ALA A 160 21.46 -45.97 22.09
C ALA A 160 22.95 -46.34 21.96
#